data_AF-A0A6P0T634-F1
#
_entry.id   AF-A0A6P0T634-F1
#
_cell.length_a   1.000
_cell.length_b   1.000
_cell.length_c   1.000
_cell.angle_alpha   90.00
_cell.angle_beta   90.00
_cell.angle_gamma   90.00
#
_symmetry.space_group_name_H-M   'P 1'
#
loop_
_entity.id
_entity.type
_entity.pdbx_description
1 polymer ?
#
loop_
_entity_poly.entity_id
_entity_poly.type
_entity_poly.pdbx_seq_one_letter_code
_entity_poly.pdbx_strand_id
1 'polypeptide(L)'
;MTSSFTSCNEAQWTPGSSRWCCGCPKCAFSFALIEAATDYDFAIDVVGEDLFSLKKLEELWTRLFDPRAEKPFECVGEKRETLMALVKCKQQRIKNGQPLGALADIPDVKFDNSLLMISPPKNIPMPHRDKLDSVVAKIN
;
A
#
# COMPACT_ATOMS: atom_id res chain seq x y z
N MET A 1 -19.07 -2.48 -11.86
CA MET A 1 -17.78 -2.79 -12.55
C MET A 1 -17.07 -1.49 -12.86
N THR A 2 -16.48 -0.88 -11.83
CA THR A 2 -15.72 0.37 -11.95
C THR A 2 -14.30 0.08 -11.51
N SER A 3 -13.38 -0.23 -12.43
CA SER A 3 -11.96 -0.17 -12.07
C SER A 3 -11.07 0.01 -13.30
N SER A 4 -11.18 1.17 -13.97
CA SER A 4 -10.16 1.64 -14.91
C SER A 4 -8.80 1.94 -14.26
N PHE A 5 -8.64 1.63 -12.97
CA PHE A 5 -7.48 1.95 -12.16
C PHE A 5 -6.58 0.72 -11.96
N THR A 6 -5.29 0.88 -12.26
CA THR A 6 -4.25 -0.07 -11.86
C THR A 6 -2.95 0.67 -11.63
N SER A 7 -2.18 0.18 -10.65
CA SER A 7 -0.80 0.59 -10.42
C SER A 7 0.19 -0.50 -10.85
N CYS A 8 -0.27 -1.71 -11.14
CA CYS A 8 0.58 -2.88 -11.40
C CYS A 8 1.42 -2.70 -12.67
N ASN A 9 2.75 -2.75 -12.53
CA ASN A 9 3.66 -2.66 -13.67
C ASN A 9 3.57 -3.92 -14.56
N GLU A 10 3.57 -5.11 -13.96
CA GLU A 10 3.55 -6.39 -14.70
C GLU A 10 2.32 -6.55 -15.60
N ALA A 11 1.15 -6.14 -15.10
CA ALA A 11 -0.10 -6.22 -15.85
C ALA A 11 -0.15 -5.26 -17.05
N GLN A 12 0.65 -4.19 -17.06
CA GLN A 12 0.68 -3.24 -18.19
C GLN A 12 1.41 -3.83 -19.41
N TRP A 13 2.34 -4.76 -19.20
CA TRP A 13 3.17 -5.32 -20.26
C TRP A 13 2.56 -6.57 -20.90
N THR A 14 1.45 -7.09 -20.38
CA THR A 14 0.83 -8.33 -20.85
C THR A 14 -0.54 -8.05 -21.49
N PRO A 15 -0.66 -8.07 -22.83
CA PRO A 15 -1.95 -7.88 -23.49
C PRO A 15 -2.97 -8.93 -23.04
N GLY A 16 -4.13 -8.49 -22.56
CA GLY A 16 -5.22 -9.36 -22.10
C GLY A 16 -5.07 -9.92 -20.68
N SER A 17 -4.05 -9.53 -19.92
CA SER A 17 -3.92 -9.94 -18.52
C SER A 17 -4.95 -9.25 -17.61
N SER A 18 -5.16 -9.83 -16.42
CA SER A 18 -5.81 -9.12 -15.32
C SER A 18 -5.09 -7.80 -15.03
N ARG A 19 -5.83 -6.77 -14.61
CA ARG A 19 -5.26 -5.44 -14.31
C ARG A 19 -4.24 -5.46 -13.18
N TRP A 20 -4.25 -6.49 -12.34
CA TRP A 20 -3.32 -6.74 -11.26
C TRP A 20 -2.75 -8.14 -11.41
N CYS A 21 -1.42 -8.29 -11.32
CA CYS A 21 -0.78 -9.60 -11.38
C CYS A 21 -0.82 -10.35 -10.03
N CYS A 22 -1.15 -9.64 -8.95
CA CYS A 22 -1.30 -10.17 -7.59
C CYS A 22 -0.07 -10.99 -7.13
N GLY A 23 1.10 -10.60 -7.62
CA GLY A 23 2.37 -11.30 -7.41
C GLY A 23 3.56 -10.38 -7.19
N CYS A 24 3.47 -9.10 -7.58
CA CYS A 24 4.59 -8.17 -7.50
C CYS A 24 4.53 -7.26 -6.25
N PRO A 25 5.69 -6.72 -5.81
CA PRO A 25 5.78 -5.72 -4.74
C PRO A 25 4.79 -4.56 -4.89
N LYS A 26 4.56 -4.07 -6.11
CA LYS A 26 3.64 -2.96 -6.36
C LYS A 26 2.17 -3.31 -6.14
N CYS A 27 1.75 -4.54 -6.44
CA CYS A 27 0.40 -5.02 -6.12
C CYS A 27 0.21 -5.08 -4.60
N ALA A 28 1.15 -5.73 -3.90
CA ALA A 28 1.10 -5.87 -2.44
C ALA A 28 1.07 -4.49 -1.74
N PHE A 29 2.00 -3.60 -2.09
CA PHE A 29 2.04 -2.25 -1.53
C PHE A 29 0.76 -1.45 -1.81
N SER A 30 0.25 -1.49 -3.06
CA SER A 30 -0.95 -0.73 -3.42
C SER A 30 -2.20 -1.28 -2.73
N PHE A 31 -2.35 -2.61 -2.63
CA PHE A 31 -3.44 -3.25 -1.91
C PHE A 31 -3.48 -2.82 -0.44
N ALA A 32 -2.33 -2.83 0.24
CA ALA A 32 -2.24 -2.38 1.63
C ALA A 32 -2.64 -0.90 1.79
N LEU A 33 -2.22 -0.02 0.88
CA LEU A 33 -2.62 1.39 0.92
C LEU A 33 -4.10 1.60 0.64
N ILE A 34 -4.66 0.88 -0.34
CA ILE A 34 -6.07 0.99 -0.72
C ILE A 34 -6.93 0.56 0.47
N GLU A 35 -6.69 -0.63 1.02
CA GLU A 35 -7.44 -1.12 2.18
C GLU A 35 -7.30 -0.17 3.38
N ALA A 36 -6.08 0.27 3.70
CA ALA A 36 -5.85 1.21 4.79
C ALA A 36 -6.59 2.54 4.60
N ALA A 37 -6.71 3.05 3.37
CA ALA A 37 -7.44 4.28 3.07
C ALA A 37 -8.96 4.08 3.00
N THR A 38 -9.41 2.87 2.68
CA THR A 38 -10.82 2.50 2.45
C THR A 38 -11.23 1.37 3.40
N ASP A 39 -11.51 0.18 2.87
CA ASP A 39 -11.83 -1.04 3.59
C ASP A 39 -11.48 -2.29 2.77
N TYR A 40 -11.67 -3.46 3.41
CA TYR A 40 -11.42 -4.79 2.85
C TYR A 40 -12.18 -5.07 1.55
N ASP A 41 -13.48 -4.78 1.52
CA ASP A 41 -14.35 -5.15 0.40
C ASP A 41 -14.00 -4.31 -0.83
N PHE A 42 -13.74 -3.01 -0.63
CA PHE A 42 -13.30 -2.12 -1.70
C PHE A 42 -11.91 -2.52 -2.24
N ALA A 43 -10.96 -2.87 -1.37
CA ALA A 43 -9.64 -3.32 -1.81
C ALA A 43 -9.71 -4.58 -2.69
N ILE A 44 -10.60 -5.52 -2.35
CA ILE A 44 -10.86 -6.72 -3.15
C ILE A 44 -11.56 -6.38 -4.46
N ASP A 45 -12.54 -5.48 -4.48
CA ASP A 45 -13.20 -5.06 -5.74
C ASP A 45 -12.21 -4.40 -6.71
N VAL A 46 -11.23 -3.65 -6.19
CA VAL A 46 -10.19 -2.99 -7.00
C VAL A 46 -9.15 -3.97 -7.53
N VAL A 47 -8.61 -4.85 -6.67
CA VAL A 47 -7.46 -5.70 -7.00
C VAL A 47 -7.88 -7.07 -7.54
N GLY A 48 -9.04 -7.57 -7.12
CA GLY A 48 -9.66 -8.82 -7.54
C GLY A 48 -9.52 -9.98 -6.55
N GLU A 49 -8.64 -9.87 -5.56
CA GLU A 49 -8.43 -10.89 -4.53
C GLU A 49 -7.78 -10.33 -3.26
N ASP A 50 -7.87 -11.07 -2.16
CA ASP A 50 -7.24 -10.72 -0.88
C ASP A 50 -5.76 -11.10 -0.86
N LEU A 51 -4.87 -10.12 -1.09
CA LEU A 51 -3.43 -10.37 -1.15
C LEU A 51 -2.81 -10.76 0.20
N PHE A 52 -3.44 -10.44 1.33
CA PHE A 52 -2.93 -10.91 2.64
C PHE A 52 -3.18 -12.40 2.85
N SER A 53 -4.14 -13.00 2.15
CA SER A 53 -4.43 -14.43 2.21
C SER A 53 -3.53 -15.28 1.29
N LEU A 54 -2.70 -14.65 0.46
CA LEU A 54 -1.83 -15.34 -0.49
C LEU A 54 -0.48 -15.72 0.14
N LYS A 55 -0.30 -17.01 0.42
CA LYS A 55 0.95 -17.56 0.98
C LYS A 55 2.21 -17.18 0.18
N LYS A 56 2.09 -17.11 -1.16
CA LYS A 56 3.19 -16.71 -2.05
C LYS A 56 3.72 -15.28 -1.79
N LEU A 57 2.97 -14.45 -1.05
CA LEU A 57 3.34 -13.07 -0.73
C LEU A 57 3.83 -12.89 0.72
N GLU A 58 3.83 -13.93 1.56
CA GLU A 58 4.22 -13.84 2.97
C GLU A 58 5.61 -13.21 3.16
N GLU A 59 6.63 -13.73 2.47
CA GLU A 59 7.99 -13.18 2.51
C GLU A 59 8.06 -11.75 1.97
N LEU A 60 7.25 -11.45 0.96
CA LEU A 60 7.21 -10.12 0.36
C LEU A 60 6.67 -9.08 1.37
N TRP A 61 5.67 -9.42 2.17
CA TRP A 61 5.17 -8.52 3.21
C TRP A 61 6.29 -8.15 4.19
N THR A 62 7.07 -9.11 4.66
CA THR A 62 8.24 -8.84 5.53
C THR A 62 9.23 -7.88 4.86
N ARG A 63 9.55 -8.09 3.58
CA ARG A 63 10.46 -7.21 2.83
C ARG A 63 9.92 -5.78 2.68
N LEU A 64 8.61 -5.62 2.66
CA LEU A 64 7.95 -4.33 2.53
C LEU A 64 7.90 -3.52 3.84
N PHE A 65 7.95 -4.16 5.02
CA PHE A 65 7.84 -3.43 6.30
C PHE A 65 9.06 -3.56 7.23
N ASP A 66 9.80 -4.68 7.23
CA ASP A 66 10.91 -4.87 8.19
C ASP A 66 12.12 -4.04 7.77
N PRO A 67 12.59 -3.08 8.59
CA PRO A 67 13.73 -2.23 8.27
C PRO A 67 15.02 -3.02 7.94
N ARG A 68 15.18 -4.24 8.45
CA ARG A 68 16.36 -5.09 8.27
C ARG A 68 16.30 -5.97 7.01
N ALA A 69 15.12 -6.20 6.44
CA ALA A 69 14.97 -7.01 5.22
C ALA A 69 15.49 -6.26 3.97
N GLU A 70 15.83 -6.95 2.90
CA GLU A 70 16.15 -6.28 1.64
C GLU A 70 14.86 -5.74 0.98
N LYS A 71 14.82 -4.43 0.69
CA LYS A 71 13.68 -3.81 0.00
C LYS A 71 13.65 -4.31 -1.46
N PRO A 72 12.48 -4.66 -2.02
CA PRO A 72 12.38 -5.00 -3.43
C PRO A 72 12.90 -3.87 -4.33
N PHE A 73 13.49 -4.21 -5.48
CA PHE A 73 13.99 -3.24 -6.47
C PHE A 73 12.89 -2.41 -7.15
N GLU A 74 11.62 -2.70 -6.88
CA GLU A 74 10.49 -1.95 -7.43
C GLU A 74 10.28 -0.63 -6.66
N CYS A 75 9.87 0.42 -7.38
CA CYS A 75 9.55 1.71 -6.77
C CYS A 75 8.22 1.62 -6.00
N VAL A 76 8.34 1.36 -4.70
CA VAL A 76 7.24 1.32 -3.72
C VAL A 76 7.58 2.22 -2.51
N GLY A 77 6.59 2.50 -1.67
CA GLY A 77 6.73 3.40 -0.52
C GLY A 77 7.79 2.97 0.49
N GLU A 78 8.02 3.82 1.48
CA GLU A 78 8.96 3.53 2.55
C GLU A 78 8.46 2.40 3.45
N LYS A 79 9.39 1.68 4.08
CA LYS A 79 9.03 0.54 4.94
C LYS A 79 8.14 0.94 6.12
N ARG A 80 8.42 2.11 6.69
CA ARG A 80 7.60 2.68 7.76
C ARG A 80 6.17 3.01 7.31
N GLU A 81 6.01 3.53 6.09
CA GLU A 81 4.71 3.89 5.52
C GLU A 81 3.91 2.61 5.28
N THR A 82 4.56 1.59 4.72
CA THR A 82 3.95 0.28 4.52
C THR A 82 3.56 -0.36 5.84
N LEU A 83 4.42 -0.32 6.86
CA LEU A 83 4.10 -0.83 8.20
C LEU A 83 2.84 -0.16 8.78
N MET A 84 2.73 1.17 8.68
CA MET A 84 1.55 1.88 9.19
C MET A 84 0.28 1.51 8.44
N ALA A 85 0.36 1.32 7.12
CA ALA A 85 -0.78 0.84 6.33
C ALA A 85 -1.22 -0.54 6.81
N LEU A 86 -0.28 -1.48 6.96
CA LEU A 86 -0.56 -2.85 7.44
C LEU A 86 -1.16 -2.88 8.85
N VAL A 87 -0.66 -2.05 9.77
CA VAL A 87 -1.22 -1.90 11.12
C VAL A 87 -2.66 -1.42 11.06
N LYS A 88 -2.96 -0.44 10.21
CA LYS A 88 -4.33 0.07 10.04
C LYS A 88 -5.26 -1.00 9.46
N CYS A 89 -4.82 -1.74 8.44
CA CYS A 89 -5.56 -2.88 7.89
C CYS A 89 -5.85 -3.92 8.98
N LYS A 90 -4.84 -4.33 9.76
CA LYS A 90 -4.99 -5.29 10.87
C LYS A 90 -6.05 -4.84 11.86
N GLN A 91 -6.01 -3.57 12.28
CA GLN A 91 -6.98 -2.99 13.21
C GLN A 91 -8.41 -2.99 12.64
N GLN A 92 -8.58 -2.59 11.38
CA GLN A 92 -9.86 -2.60 10.70
C GLN A 92 -10.43 -4.02 10.58
N ARG A 93 -9.61 -4.98 10.15
CA ARG A 93 -10.02 -6.38 9.98
C ARG A 93 -10.39 -7.03 11.31
N ILE A 94 -9.63 -6.80 12.38
CA ILE A 94 -10.00 -7.28 13.73
C ILE A 94 -11.36 -6.71 14.15
N LYS A 95 -11.56 -5.39 13.98
CA LYS A 95 -12.81 -4.72 14.37
C LYS A 95 -14.02 -5.27 13.60
N ASN A 96 -13.83 -5.59 12.32
CA ASN A 96 -14.90 -6.00 11.41
C ASN A 96 -15.04 -7.53 11.28
N GLY A 97 -14.20 -8.32 11.95
CA GLY A 97 -14.23 -9.79 11.89
C GLY A 97 -13.75 -10.37 10.55
N GLN A 98 -12.84 -9.69 9.87
CA GLN A 98 -12.32 -10.11 8.56
C GLN A 98 -11.06 -10.99 8.69
N PRO A 99 -10.75 -11.85 7.69
CA PRO A 99 -9.57 -12.72 7.73
C PRO A 99 -8.28 -11.90 7.81
N LEU A 100 -7.31 -12.30 8.65
CA LEU A 100 -6.06 -11.53 8.77
C LEU A 100 -4.99 -11.96 7.76
N GLY A 101 -4.85 -13.27 7.47
CA GLY A 101 -3.75 -13.78 6.65
C GLY A 101 -2.40 -13.28 7.18
N ALA A 102 -1.54 -12.76 6.29
CA ALA A 102 -0.25 -12.17 6.62
C ALA A 102 -0.30 -11.00 7.63
N LEU A 103 -1.47 -10.35 7.81
CA LEU A 103 -1.62 -9.30 8.84
C LEU A 103 -1.48 -9.84 10.26
N ALA A 104 -1.67 -11.14 10.48
CA ALA A 104 -1.51 -11.76 11.79
C ALA A 104 -0.06 -11.62 12.31
N ASP A 105 0.92 -11.69 11.41
CA ASP A 105 2.36 -11.65 11.72
C ASP A 105 2.92 -10.22 11.79
N ILE A 106 2.11 -9.21 11.47
CA ILE A 106 2.52 -7.80 11.54
C ILE A 106 2.63 -7.39 13.02
N PRO A 107 3.76 -6.78 13.42
CA PRO A 107 3.99 -6.42 14.81
C PRO A 107 2.95 -5.41 15.31
N ASP A 108 2.55 -5.57 16.58
CA ASP A 108 1.61 -4.66 17.25
C ASP A 108 2.32 -3.36 17.63
N VAL A 109 2.40 -2.46 16.66
CA VAL A 109 2.91 -1.10 16.86
C VAL A 109 1.76 -0.10 16.90
N LYS A 110 1.93 0.99 17.66
CA LYS A 110 0.93 2.05 17.71
C LYS A 110 0.83 2.72 16.33
N PHE A 111 -0.38 2.80 15.80
CA PHE A 111 -0.63 3.52 14.56
C PHE A 111 -0.29 5.00 14.72
N ASP A 112 0.50 5.53 13.78
CA ASP A 112 0.90 6.93 13.72
C ASP A 112 0.57 7.51 12.33
N ASN A 113 -0.43 8.39 12.30
CA ASN A 113 -0.90 9.01 11.06
C ASN A 113 0.16 9.92 10.41
N SER A 114 1.12 10.46 11.18
CA SER A 114 2.19 11.31 10.65
C SER A 114 3.15 10.55 9.73
N LEU A 115 3.22 9.23 9.88
CA LEU A 115 4.08 8.35 9.11
C LEU A 115 3.45 7.85 7.81
N LEU A 116 2.15 8.09 7.57
CA LEU A 116 1.48 7.87 6.29
C LEU A 116 1.51 9.10 5.37
N MET A 117 1.92 10.25 5.91
CA MET A 117 2.11 11.44 5.11
C MET A 117 3.38 11.27 4.28
N ILE A 118 3.21 11.27 2.95
CA ILE A 118 4.32 11.49 2.02
C ILE A 118 4.91 12.84 2.43
N SER A 119 6.06 12.83 3.10
CA SER A 119 6.78 14.07 3.37
C SER A 119 6.97 14.76 2.02
N PRO A 120 6.54 16.03 1.85
CA PRO A 120 6.70 16.71 0.59
C PRO A 120 8.16 16.61 0.17
N PRO A 121 8.46 16.25 -1.09
CA PRO A 121 9.84 15.98 -1.49
C PRO A 121 10.74 17.14 -1.04
N LYS A 122 11.85 16.81 -0.37
CA LYS A 122 12.71 17.84 0.23
C LYS A 122 13.49 18.62 -0.85
N ASN A 123 13.73 17.99 -2.00
CA ASN A 123 14.51 18.53 -3.12
C ASN A 123 13.60 18.95 -4.30
N ILE A 124 12.64 19.82 -4.05
CA ILE A 124 11.81 20.42 -5.10
C ILE A 124 12.42 21.78 -5.46
N PRO A 125 12.71 22.07 -6.74
CA PRO A 125 13.11 23.41 -7.16
C PRO A 125 12.09 24.47 -6.70
N MET A 126 12.56 25.62 -6.20
CA MET A 126 11.73 26.70 -5.64
C MET A 126 10.43 26.99 -6.42
N PRO A 127 10.44 27.12 -7.77
CA PRO A 127 9.22 27.40 -8.54
C PRO A 127 8.12 26.33 -8.41
N HIS A 128 8.50 25.09 -8.16
CA HIS A 128 7.57 23.98 -7.96
C HIS A 128 7.16 23.81 -6.49
N ARG A 129 7.95 24.37 -5.56
CA ARG A 129 7.65 24.37 -4.12
C ARG A 129 6.44 25.24 -3.84
N ASP A 130 6.41 26.46 -4.36
CA ASP A 130 5.31 27.41 -4.16
C ASP A 130 3.98 26.83 -4.66
N LYS A 131 4.03 26.11 -5.78
CA LYS A 131 2.86 25.42 -6.32
C LYS A 131 2.40 24.27 -5.42
N LEU A 132 3.33 23.47 -4.90
CA LEU A 132 3.00 22.39 -3.96
C LEU A 132 2.42 22.94 -2.66
N ASP A 133 3.04 23.95 -2.07
CA ASP A 133 2.60 24.57 -0.81
C ASP A 133 1.20 25.17 -0.97
N SER A 134 0.89 25.77 -2.12
CA SER A 134 -0.45 26.28 -2.44
C SER A 134 -1.54 25.20 -2.55
N VAL A 135 -1.17 23.96 -2.85
CA VAL A 135 -2.08 22.81 -2.95
C VAL A 135 -2.24 22.17 -1.57
N VAL A 136 -1.14 21.98 -0.84
CA VAL A 136 -1.15 21.43 0.53
C VAL A 136 -1.97 22.33 1.47
N ALA A 137 -1.85 23.65 1.34
CA ALA A 137 -2.64 24.61 2.12
C ALA A 137 -4.17 24.56 1.84
N LYS A 138 -4.61 23.92 0.76
CA LYS A 138 -6.04 23.75 0.43
C LYS A 138 -6.63 22.41 0.90
N ILE A 139 -5.77 21.46 1.28
CA ILE A 139 -6.15 20.10 1.66
C ILE A 139 -6.18 19.94 3.19
N ASN A 140 -5.49 20.83 3.91
CA ASN A 140 -5.58 21.00 5.37
C ASN A 140 -6.64 22.05 5.72
#